data_AF-A0A7X9HKE1-F1
#
_entry.id   AF-A0A7X9HKE1-F1
#
_cell.length_a   1.000
_cell.length_b   1.000
_cell.length_c   1.000
_cell.angle_alpha   90.00
_cell.angle_beta   90.00
_cell.angle_gamma   90.00
#
_symmetry.space_group_name_H-M   'P 1'
#
loop_
_entity.id
_entity.type
_entity.pdbx_description
1 polymer ?
#
loop_
_entity_poly.entity_id
_entity_poly.type
_entity_poly.pdbx_seq_one_letter_code
_entity_poly.pdbx_strand_id
1 'polypeptide(L)'
;MKSETHAGITIDRCPVCGGIYLDRGELERLLQKDLGNVADGFSSAAALHDMDGMPAFCPKCNREMMMLTGAGEIRFEWCDRCEAVFLDRGELASLQLFADDDLED
;
A
#
# COMPACT_ATOMS: atom_id res chain seq x y z
N MET A 1 4.65 -13.82 -0.66
CA MET A 1 3.77 -12.78 -0.10
C MET A 1 2.78 -13.46 0.83
N LYS A 2 2.33 -12.79 1.88
CA LYS A 2 1.27 -13.28 2.76
C LYS A 2 0.01 -12.48 2.46
N SER A 3 -1.07 -13.15 2.10
CA SER A 3 -2.34 -12.52 1.74
C SER A 3 -3.26 -12.45 2.96
N GLU A 4 -3.84 -11.27 3.19
CA GLU A 4 -4.84 -11.01 4.22
C GLU A 4 -6.04 -10.34 3.55
N THR A 5 -7.25 -10.55 4.08
CA THR A 5 -8.46 -9.90 3.54
C THR A 5 -9.00 -8.94 4.58
N HIS A 6 -8.99 -7.64 4.26
CA HIS A 6 -9.55 -6.61 5.12
C HIS A 6 -10.72 -5.93 4.43
N ALA A 7 -11.90 -5.96 5.05
CA ALA A 7 -13.13 -5.39 4.50
C ALA A 7 -13.43 -5.82 3.04
N GLY A 8 -13.07 -7.04 2.64
CA GLY A 8 -13.27 -7.54 1.27
C GLY A 8 -12.25 -7.04 0.22
N ILE A 9 -11.14 -6.47 0.68
CA ILE A 9 -9.96 -6.10 -0.13
C ILE A 9 -8.85 -7.07 0.24
N THR A 10 -8.14 -7.60 -0.75
CA THR A 10 -6.98 -8.46 -0.52
C THR A 10 -5.75 -7.58 -0.34
N ILE A 11 -4.93 -7.90 0.65
CA ILE A 11 -3.71 -7.18 0.98
C ILE A 11 -2.59 -8.21 1.01
N ASP A 12 -1.65 -8.09 0.07
CA ASP A 12 -0.51 -9.00 -0.03
C ASP A 12 0.74 -8.37 0.58
N ARG A 13 1.15 -8.83 1.76
CA ARG A 13 2.35 -8.32 2.43
C ARG A 13 3.61 -9.01 1.93
N CYS A 14 4.61 -8.21 1.55
CA CYS A 14 5.96 -8.67 1.30
C CYS A 14 6.63 -9.08 2.63
N PRO A 15 7.06 -10.34 2.80
CA PRO A 15 7.68 -10.79 4.06
C PRO A 15 9.10 -10.25 4.27
N VAL A 16 9.70 -9.64 3.25
CA VAL A 16 11.09 -9.13 3.29
C VAL A 16 11.13 -7.67 3.70
N CYS A 17 10.50 -6.78 2.90
CA CYS A 17 10.49 -5.35 3.18
C CYS A 17 9.28 -4.89 4.02
N GLY A 18 8.24 -5.72 4.12
CA GLY A 18 6.98 -5.35 4.79
C GLY A 18 6.03 -4.49 3.97
N GLY A 19 6.39 -4.14 2.72
CA GLY A 19 5.52 -3.42 1.77
C GLY A 19 4.25 -4.21 1.40
N ILE A 20 3.26 -3.50 0.87
CA ILE A 20 1.95 -4.03 0.52
C ILE A 20 1.78 -4.03 -0.99
N TYR A 21 1.31 -5.16 -1.51
CA TYR A 21 0.87 -5.33 -2.88
C TYR A 21 -0.65 -5.36 -2.93
N LEU A 22 -1.20 -4.61 -3.87
CA LEU A 22 -2.63 -4.48 -4.15
C LEU A 22 -2.87 -4.81 -5.62
N ASP A 23 -3.88 -5.63 -5.88
CA ASP A 23 -4.33 -5.89 -7.24
C ASP A 23 -5.05 -4.70 -7.86
N ARG A 24 -5.24 -4.77 -9.18
CA ARG A 24 -5.99 -3.77 -9.94
C ARG A 24 -7.31 -3.44 -9.27
N GLY A 25 -7.52 -2.16 -8.97
CA GLY A 25 -8.76 -1.66 -8.40
C GLY A 25 -8.85 -1.80 -6.87
N GLU A 26 -7.89 -2.44 -6.21
CA GLU A 26 -7.91 -2.59 -4.75
C GLU A 26 -7.50 -1.31 -4.03
N LEU A 27 -6.54 -0.55 -4.55
CA LEU A 27 -6.19 0.78 -4.02
C LEU A 27 -7.39 1.73 -4.07
N GLU A 28 -8.11 1.76 -5.19
CA GLU A 28 -9.28 2.63 -5.34
C GLU A 28 -10.39 2.24 -4.37
N ARG A 29 -10.63 0.94 -4.16
CA ARG A 29 -11.59 0.45 -3.17
C ARG A 29 -11.19 0.80 -1.74
N LEU A 30 -9.90 0.78 -1.46
CA LEU A 30 -9.32 1.10 -0.16
C LEU A 30 -9.54 2.59 0.13
N LEU A 31 -9.14 3.47 -0.80
CA LEU A 31 -9.38 4.90 -0.70
C LEU A 31 -10.88 5.23 -0.56
N GLN A 32 -11.75 4.58 -1.32
CA GLN A 32 -13.20 4.78 -1.22
C GLN A 32 -13.77 4.43 0.17
N LYS A 33 -13.16 3.46 0.87
CA LYS A 33 -13.58 3.07 2.23
C LYS A 33 -13.03 4.00 3.29
N ASP A 34 -11.77 4.43 3.16
CA ASP A 34 -11.14 5.37 4.09
C ASP A 34 -11.75 6.78 4.01
N LEU A 35 -12.30 7.20 2.87
CA LEU A 35 -13.03 8.48 2.75
C LEU A 35 -14.25 8.60 3.69
N GLY A 36 -14.71 7.50 4.30
CA GLY A 36 -15.72 7.53 5.36
C GLY A 36 -15.18 7.91 6.75
N ASN A 37 -13.86 7.83 6.96
CA ASN A 37 -13.17 7.99 8.25
C ASN A 37 -12.09 9.08 8.27
N VAL A 38 -11.97 9.91 7.22
CA VAL A 38 -10.97 10.99 7.14
C VAL A 38 -11.29 12.19 8.05
N ALA A 39 -11.16 11.99 9.36
CA ALA A 39 -10.77 13.03 10.29
C ALA A 39 -9.44 12.59 10.91
N ASP A 40 -8.37 13.31 10.57
CA ASP A 40 -7.03 13.21 11.15
C ASP A 40 -6.23 11.92 10.85
N GLY A 41 -5.43 11.92 9.77
CA GLY A 41 -4.55 10.76 9.53
C GLY A 41 -3.51 10.83 8.41
N PHE A 42 -3.11 12.01 7.91
CA PHE A 42 -2.05 12.11 6.89
C PHE A 42 -0.78 12.83 7.37
N SER A 43 -0.40 12.60 8.62
CA SER A 43 0.81 13.19 9.20
C SER A 43 2.00 12.25 9.06
N SER A 44 2.84 12.55 8.08
CA SER A 44 4.29 12.27 8.07
C SER A 44 4.73 10.80 7.98
N ALA A 45 4.23 10.08 6.98
CA ALA A 45 4.72 8.75 6.60
C ALA A 45 6.05 8.79 5.79
N ALA A 46 6.62 9.98 5.54
CA ALA A 46 7.80 10.17 4.71
C ALA A 46 9.15 9.84 5.39
N ALA A 47 9.17 9.30 6.61
CA ALA A 47 10.36 9.30 7.46
C ALA A 47 11.13 7.97 7.55
N LEU A 48 10.78 6.92 6.79
CA LEU A 48 11.50 5.63 6.81
C LEU A 48 11.91 5.19 5.40
N HIS A 49 12.76 5.99 4.76
CA HIS A 49 13.35 5.70 3.45
C HIS A 49 14.73 5.07 3.61
N ASP A 50 14.80 3.74 3.73
CA ASP A 50 16.08 3.01 3.73
C ASP A 50 16.32 2.18 2.43
N MET A 51 15.38 2.20 1.47
CA MET A 51 15.49 1.44 0.21
C MET A 51 15.11 2.26 -1.04
N ASP A 52 15.22 3.59 -0.99
CA ASP A 52 15.02 4.46 -2.17
C ASP A 52 16.12 4.17 -3.21
N GLY A 53 15.80 3.41 -4.27
CA GLY A 53 16.69 3.21 -5.41
C GLY A 53 16.75 1.80 -6.02
N MET A 54 16.06 0.81 -5.45
CA MET A 54 15.89 -0.49 -6.10
C MET A 54 14.51 -0.53 -6.77
N PRO A 55 14.40 -0.67 -8.10
CA PRO A 55 13.10 -0.79 -8.76
C PRO A 55 12.39 -2.07 -8.31
N ALA A 56 11.13 -1.99 -7.88
CA ALA A 56 10.38 -3.21 -7.61
C ALA A 56 9.98 -3.90 -8.91
N PHE A 57 9.97 -5.23 -8.84
CA PHE A 57 9.38 -6.07 -9.88
C PHE A 57 8.02 -6.58 -9.43
N CYS A 58 7.03 -6.45 -10.31
CA CYS A 58 5.69 -6.93 -10.04
C CYS A 58 5.71 -8.45 -9.83
N PRO A 59 5.29 -8.97 -8.66
CA PRO A 59 5.33 -10.41 -8.35
C PRO A 59 4.47 -11.26 -9.30
N LYS A 60 3.43 -10.67 -9.89
CA LYS A 60 2.51 -11.40 -10.79
C LYS A 60 3.03 -11.55 -12.21
N CYS A 61 3.80 -10.59 -12.71
CA CYS A 61 4.22 -10.57 -14.11
C CYS A 61 5.70 -10.33 -14.34
N ASN A 62 6.46 -10.16 -13.28
CA ASN A 62 7.90 -9.93 -13.27
C ASN A 62 8.33 -8.73 -14.13
N ARG A 63 7.48 -7.70 -14.22
CA ARG A 63 7.79 -6.45 -14.91
C ARG A 63 8.24 -5.40 -13.91
N GLU A 64 9.20 -4.59 -14.31
CA GLU A 64 9.61 -3.40 -13.57
C GLU A 64 8.39 -2.50 -13.34
N MET A 65 8.19 -2.08 -12.09
CA MET A 65 7.09 -1.20 -11.71
C MET A 65 7.55 0.26 -11.84
N MET A 66 6.62 1.13 -12.22
CA MET A 66 6.90 2.56 -12.39
C MET A 66 6.57 3.29 -11.09
N MET A 67 7.55 3.98 -10.52
CA MET A 67 7.32 4.85 -9.36
C MET A 67 6.50 6.08 -9.80
N LEU A 68 5.39 6.31 -9.10
CA LEU A 68 4.48 7.43 -9.28
C LEU A 68 4.30 8.17 -7.95
N THR A 69 3.95 9.44 -8.03
CA THR A 69 3.55 10.25 -6.88
C THR A 69 2.12 10.73 -7.06
N GLY A 70 1.24 10.34 -6.15
CA GLY A 70 -0.16 10.73 -6.10
C GLY A 70 -0.39 12.04 -5.33
N ALA A 71 -1.67 12.36 -5.12
CA ALA A 71 -2.07 13.48 -4.28
C ALA A 71 -1.59 13.29 -2.83
N GLY A 72 -1.14 14.38 -2.18
CA GLY A 72 -0.63 14.31 -0.81
C GLY A 72 0.80 13.73 -0.69
N GLU A 73 1.59 13.79 -1.78
CA GLU A 73 2.99 13.32 -1.82
C GLU A 73 3.15 11.81 -1.56
N ILE A 74 2.06 11.06 -1.72
CA ILE A 74 2.07 9.60 -1.60
C ILE A 74 2.84 9.03 -2.79
N ARG A 75 3.97 8.40 -2.50
CA ARG A 75 4.69 7.60 -3.48
C ARG A 75 4.11 6.18 -3.49
N PHE A 76 4.06 5.58 -4.67
CA PHE A 76 3.68 4.18 -4.88
C PHE A 76 4.23 3.71 -6.22
N GLU A 77 4.37 2.41 -6.39
CA GLU A 77 4.79 1.82 -7.65
C GLU A 77 3.59 1.19 -8.38
N TRP A 78 3.50 1.42 -9.68
CA TRP A 78 2.40 0.92 -10.52
C TRP A 78 2.93 0.02 -11.63
N CYS A 79 2.27 -1.12 -11.82
CA CYS A 79 2.55 -2.05 -12.90
C CYS A 79 1.66 -1.76 -14.11
N ASP A 80 2.22 -1.33 -15.23
CA ASP A 80 1.48 -1.04 -16.47
C ASP A 80 0.86 -2.27 -17.17
N ARG A 81 1.21 -3.49 -16.73
CA ARG A 81 0.72 -4.74 -17.32
C ARG A 81 -0.47 -5.33 -16.54
N CYS A 82 -0.34 -5.37 -15.23
CA CYS A 82 -1.34 -5.97 -14.33
C CYS A 82 -2.18 -4.91 -13.61
N GLU A 83 -1.82 -3.64 -13.77
CA GLU A 83 -2.42 -2.48 -13.10
C GLU A 83 -2.36 -2.57 -11.56
N ALA A 84 -1.50 -3.44 -11.04
CA ALA A 84 -1.26 -3.63 -9.62
C ALA A 84 -0.44 -2.47 -9.05
N VAL A 85 -0.66 -2.22 -7.76
CA VAL A 85 0.03 -1.19 -7.00
C VAL A 85 0.88 -1.86 -5.92
N PHE A 86 2.08 -1.33 -5.71
CA PHE A 86 2.93 -1.67 -4.57
C PHE A 86 3.21 -0.41 -3.77
N LEU A 87 3.04 -0.50 -2.45
CA LEU A 87 3.33 0.56 -1.49
C LEU A 87 4.41 0.07 -0.54
N ASP A 88 5.43 0.88 -0.33
CA ASP A 88 6.48 0.54 0.60
C ASP A 88 6.03 0.72 2.05
N ARG A 89 6.73 0.03 2.97
CA ARG A 89 6.39 0.02 4.41
C ARG A 89 6.28 1.42 5.02
N GLY A 90 7.02 2.39 4.51
CA GLY A 90 6.98 3.78 4.97
C GLY A 90 5.67 4.49 4.61
N GLU A 91 5.09 4.21 3.45
CA GLU A 91 3.95 4.96 2.87
C GLU A 91 2.59 4.51 3.41
N LEU A 92 2.57 3.36 4.08
CA LEU A 92 1.37 2.70 4.60
C LEU A 92 0.94 3.18 5.98
N ALA A 93 1.72 4.06 6.62
CA ALA A 93 1.40 4.58 7.95
C ALA A 93 0.09 5.40 8.01
N SER A 94 -0.44 5.80 6.85
CA SER A 94 -1.67 6.61 6.74
C SER A 94 -2.92 5.82 6.36
N LEU A 95 -2.82 4.52 6.07
CA LEU A 95 -4.00 3.69 5.90
C LEU A 95 -4.35 3.11 7.27
N GLN A 96 -5.46 3.56 7.84
CA GLN A 96 -6.01 3.16 9.14
C GLN A 96 -6.40 1.67 9.23
N LEU A 97 -5.97 0.85 8.27
CA LEU A 97 -6.20 -0.59 8.15
C LEU A 97 -5.51 -1.42 9.25
N PHE A 98 -4.71 -0.80 10.11
CA PHE A 98 -4.03 -1.47 11.23
C PHE A 98 -4.40 -0.88 12.61
N ALA A 99 -5.41 -0.01 12.70
CA ALA A 99 -5.76 0.65 13.97
C ALA A 99 -6.87 -0.04 14.79
N ASP A 100 -7.44 -1.17 14.33
CA ASP A 100 -8.47 -1.88 15.07
C ASP A 100 -8.28 -3.41 14.89
N ASP A 101 -7.48 -4.02 15.77
CA ASP A 101 -7.67 -5.43 16.21
C ASP A 101 -6.91 -5.75 17.52
N ASP A 102 -6.79 -4.79 18.45
CA ASP A 102 -6.21 -5.04 19.80
C ASP A 102 -7.13 -4.46 20.89
N LEU A 103 -8.44 -4.63 20.73
CA LEU A 103 -9.46 -4.23 21.71
C LEU A 103 -10.70 -5.13 21.67
N GLU A 104 -10.51 -6.44 21.85
CA GLU A 104 -11.54 -7.29 22.45
C GLU A 104 -10.91 -8.11 23.59
N ASP A 105 -11.53 -8.00 24.78
CA ASP A 105 -11.18 -8.47 26.14
C ASP A 105 -10.32 -9.75 26.31
#